data_AF-A0A527HGA0-F1
#
_entry.id   AF-A0A527HGA0-F1
#
_cell.length_a   1.000
_cell.length_b   1.000
_cell.length_c   1.000
_cell.angle_alpha   90.00
_cell.angle_beta   90.00
_cell.angle_gamma   90.00
#
_symmetry.space_group_name_H-M   'P 1'
#
loop_
_entity.id
_entity.type
_entity.pdbx_description
1 polymer ?
#
loop_
_entity_poly.entity_id
_entity_poly.type
_entity_poly.pdbx_seq_one_letter_code
_entity_poly.pdbx_strand_id
1 'polypeptide(L)' 'GEGDADLVVAIDVVEHLGGTSFLYARTANGDDVVIQRDATKVPDTSEITVSIRKSYLFDEKGLRLR' A
#
# COMPACT_ATOMS: atom_id res chain seq x y z
N GLY A 1 2.68 7.49 -10.27
CA GLY A 1 1.25 7.78 -10.07
C GLY A 1 0.64 8.04 -11.41
N GLU A 2 -0.43 7.30 -11.74
CA GLU A 2 -1.32 7.50 -12.91
C GLU A 2 -2.72 6.91 -12.60
N GLY A 3 -3.16 6.95 -11.33
CA GLY A 3 -4.45 6.39 -10.90
C GLY A 3 -5.44 7.45 -10.43
N ASP A 4 -6.66 7.02 -10.09
CA ASP A 4 -7.74 7.89 -9.60
C ASP A 4 -7.38 8.60 -8.28
N ALA A 5 -6.52 7.97 -7.48
CA ALA A 5 -5.86 8.56 -6.33
C ALA A 5 -4.48 7.93 -6.16
N ASP A 6 -3.51 8.74 -5.73
CA ASP A 6 -2.15 8.30 -5.43
C ASP A 6 -1.85 8.49 -3.95
N LEU A 7 -1.19 7.51 -3.35
CA LEU A 7 -0.76 7.49 -1.97
C LEU A 7 0.75 7.33 -1.91
N VAL A 8 1.45 8.34 -1.38
CA VAL A 8 2.88 8.28 -1.11
C VAL A 8 3.11 7.69 0.27
N VAL A 9 4.01 6.70 0.36
CA VAL A 9 4.31 5.99 1.60
C VAL A 9 5.80 5.74 1.75
N ALA A 10 6.29 5.81 2.98
CA ALA A 10 7.64 5.43 3.36
C ALA A 10 7.68 3.94 3.73
N ILE A 11 8.61 3.19 3.18
CA ILE A 11 8.79 1.75 3.44
C ILE A 11 9.65 1.59 4.69
N ASP A 12 9.12 0.87 5.68
CA ASP A 12 9.84 0.53 6.91
C ASP A 12 10.49 -0.86 6.80
N VAL A 13 9.76 -1.84 6.26
CA VAL A 13 10.21 -3.23 6.13
C VAL A 13 9.74 -3.84 4.82
N VAL A 14 10.60 -4.62 4.20
CA VAL A 14 10.26 -5.50 3.08
C VAL A 14 10.39 -6.95 3.54
N GLU A 15 9.33 -7.73 3.37
CA GLU A 15 9.31 -9.16 3.64
C GLU A 15 9.16 -9.95 2.34
N HIS A 16 10.09 -10.87 2.08
CA HIS A 16 10.09 -11.72 0.89
C HIS A 16 9.55 -13.12 1.22
N LEU A 17 8.42 -13.49 0.62
CA LEU A 17 7.76 -14.78 0.77
C LEU A 17 7.65 -15.48 -0.59
N GLY A 18 8.77 -16.01 -1.06
CA GLY A 18 8.86 -16.66 -2.37
C GLY A 18 8.60 -15.68 -3.51
N GLY A 19 7.57 -15.93 -4.33
CA GLY A 19 7.23 -15.08 -5.47
C GLY A 19 6.48 -13.78 -5.11
N THR A 20 6.10 -13.61 -3.84
CA THR A 20 5.40 -12.43 -3.36
C THR A 20 6.25 -11.70 -2.33
N SER A 21 6.12 -10.38 -2.28
CA SER A 21 6.71 -9.57 -1.22
C SER A 21 5.67 -8.64 -0.62
N PHE A 22 5.80 -8.40 0.69
CA PHE A 22 4.97 -7.48 1.45
C PHE A 22 5.84 -6.31 1.90
N LEU A 23 5.40 -5.10 1.57
CA LEU A 23 6.01 -3.86 2.02
C LEU A 23 5.16 -3.33 3.16
N TYR A 24 5.74 -3.28 4.35
CA TYR A 24 5.18 -2.60 5.50
C TYR A 24 5.64 -1.15 5.44
N ALA A 25 4.68 -0.24 5.32
CA ALA A 25 4.94 1.15 5.01
C ALA A 25 4.00 2.06 5.80
N ARG A 26 4.37 3.34 5.91
CA ARG A 26 3.59 4.35 6.60
C ARG A 26 3.26 5.52 5.68
N THR A 27 2.05 6.03 5.82
CA THR A 27 1.60 7.26 5.16
C THR A 27 2.22 8.49 5.82
N ALA A 28 2.07 9.66 5.18
CA ALA A 28 2.54 10.92 5.74
C ALA A 28 1.87 11.30 7.08
N ASN A 29 0.65 10.82 7.35
CA ASN A 29 -0.04 10.99 8.62
C ASN A 29 0.26 9.88 9.65
N GLY A 30 1.14 8.93 9.32
CA GLY A 30 1.61 7.88 10.23
C GLY A 30 0.71 6.65 10.30
N ASP A 31 -0.25 6.50 9.39
CA ASP A 31 -1.06 5.28 9.30
C ASP A 31 -0.25 4.16 8.66
N ASP A 32 -0.35 2.95 9.23
CA ASP A 32 0.29 1.76 8.69
C ASP A 32 -0.49 1.21 7.50
N VAL A 33 0.23 0.85 6.44
CA VAL A 33 -0.31 0.17 5.27
C VAL A 33 0.57 -1.01 4.89
N VAL A 34 -0.08 -2.07 4.38
CA VAL A 34 0.61 -3.25 3.86
C VAL A 34 0.37 -3.33 2.36
N ILE A 35 1.45 -3.38 1.58
CA ILE A 35 1.40 -3.39 0.13
C ILE A 35 1.99 -4.69 -0.39
N GLN A 36 1.16 -5.50 -1.05
CA GLN A 36 1.60 -6.72 -1.71
C GLN A 36 2.13 -6.42 -3.12
N ARG A 37 3.28 -7.00 -3.47
CA ARG A 37 3.92 -6.90 -4.79
C ARG A 37 4.42 -8.28 -5.24
N ASP A 38 4.61 -8.42 -6.54
CA ASP A 38 5.45 -9.49 -7.08
C ASP A 38 6.89 -9.27 -6.58
N ALA A 39 7.57 -10.33 -6.13
CA ALA A 39 8.91 -10.24 -5.56
C ALA A 39 9.94 -9.64 -6.54
N THR A 40 9.72 -9.78 -7.84
CA THR A 40 10.59 -9.21 -8.89
C THR A 40 10.38 -7.71 -9.10
N LYS A 41 9.32 -7.14 -8.52
CA LYS A 41 8.90 -5.74 -8.70
C LYS A 41 9.00 -4.92 -7.41
N VAL A 42 9.78 -5.39 -6.45
CA VAL A 42 10.08 -4.62 -5.24
C VAL A 42 11.12 -3.55 -5.60
N PRO A 43 10.82 -2.26 -5.38
CA PRO A 43 11.76 -1.21 -5.69
C PRO A 43 12.81 -1.06 -4.59
N ASP A 44 14.04 -0.72 -4.98
CA ASP A 44 15.15 -0.42 -4.06
C ASP A 44 15.12 1.07 -3.68
N THR A 45 14.12 1.44 -2.87
CA THR A 45 13.85 2.81 -2.43
C THR A 45 13.16 2.79 -1.06
N SER A 46 13.33 3.86 -0.29
CA SER A 46 12.63 4.04 0.99
C SER A 46 11.24 4.65 0.85
N GLU A 47 10.85 5.12 -0.34
CA GLU A 47 9.55 5.75 -0.58
C GLU A 47 8.97 5.32 -1.93
N ILE A 48 7.66 5.05 -1.95
CA ILE A 48 6.93 4.69 -3.18
C ILE A 48 5.60 5.43 -3.27
N THR A 49 5.13 5.63 -4.51
CA THR A 49 3.76 6.04 -4.80
C THR A 49 2.92 4.85 -5.22
N VAL A 50 1.80 4.63 -4.52
CA VAL A 50 0.82 3.59 -4.84
C VAL A 50 -0.44 4.24 -5.41
N SER A 51 -0.83 3.82 -6.61
CA SER A 51 -2.11 4.24 -7.18
C SER A 51 -3.24 3.36 -6.68
N ILE A 52 -4.25 3.97 -6.06
CA ILE A 52 -5.47 3.31 -5.60
C ILE A 52 -6.47 3.29 -6.76
N ARG A 53 -6.76 2.09 -7.27
CA ARG A 53 -7.73 1.88 -8.36
C ARG A 53 -9.03 1.21 -7.90
N LYS A 54 -9.00 0.60 -6.71
CA LYS A 54 -10.15 -0.05 -6.09
C LYS A 54 -10.08 0.20 -4.60
N SER A 55 -11.21 0.61 -4.04
CA SER A 55 -11.37 0.84 -2.61
C SER A 55 -12.74 0.33 -2.17
N TYR A 56 -12.85 0.08 -0.87
CA TYR A 56 -14.09 -0.19 -0.19
C TYR A 56 -14.32 0.91 0.85
N LEU A 57 -15.56 1.35 1.01
CA LEU A 57 -15.92 2.39 1.96
C LEU A 57 -16.87 1.80 3.00
N PHE A 58 -16.62 2.08 4.27
CA PHE A 58 -17.40 1.59 5.39
C PHE A 58 -17.82 2.76 6.28
N ASP A 59 -18.98 2.63 6.94
CA ASP A 59 -19.39 3.56 8.01
C ASP A 59 -18.75 3.19 9.35
N GLU A 60 -19.02 4.01 10.37
CA GLU A 60 -18.53 3.80 11.75
C GLU A 60 -19.03 2.51 12.42
N LYS A 61 -20.09 1.90 11.88
CA LYS A 61 -20.66 0.63 12.35
C LYS A 61 -20.11 -0.57 11.56
N GLY A 62 -19.22 -0.33 10.61
CA GLY A 62 -18.63 -1.34 9.73
C GLY A 62 -19.52 -1.76 8.56
N LEU A 63 -20.62 -1.05 8.29
CA LEU A 63 -21.46 -1.33 7.13
C LEU A 63 -20.79 -0.82 5.86
N ARG A 64 -20.67 -1.70 4.86
CA ARG A 64 -20.11 -1.35 3.56
C ARG A 64 -21.06 -0.43 2.79
N LEU A 65 -20.58 0.76 2.46
CA LEU A 65 -21.25 1.77 1.63
C LEU A 65 -20.91 1.61 0.15
N ARG A 66 -19.69 1.16 -0.18
CA ARG A 66 -19.21 0.93 -1.56
C ARG A 66 -18.20 -0.19 -1.65
#